data_AF-Q9RTN1-F1
#
_entry.id   AF-Q9RTN1-F1
#
_cell.length_a   1.000
_cell.length_b   1.000
_cell.length_c   1.000
_cell.angle_alpha   90.00
_cell.angle_beta   90.00
_cell.angle_gamma   90.00
#
_symmetry.space_group_name_H-M   'P 1'
#
loop_
_entity.id
_entity.type
_entity.pdbx_description
1 polymer ?
#
loop_
_entity_poly.entity_id
_entity_poly.type
_entity_poly.pdbx_seq_one_letter_code
_entity_poly.pdbx_strand_id
1 'polypeptide(L)'
;MNKILLGALALLACSTSSAHAYTLEQLRDNAGNRLKLPAGRWADYLPLLDKLRAGSYEQALALAAKPKPTLQEAALALYFAASKGAAAGKITDADSLRFMFAAADVYLDPMANMNVARPSQRGSPFAGLSQPTVDMTFRYLNRAWETGQVFTDNGVGTDIWEMIAGATLGLADGFDAADINDEYPTSKTLDKLRPELLAFRNSFARLYGLKVPTTTTTVFERHYAHFFPSEK
;
A
#
# COMPACT_ATOMS: atom_id res chain seq x y z
N MET A 1 -49.76 0.39 48.31
CA MET A 1 -49.95 -0.85 47.52
C MET A 1 -49.58 -0.58 46.07
N ASN A 2 -48.78 -1.48 45.51
CA ASN A 2 -48.20 -1.56 44.15
C ASN A 2 -49.09 -1.20 42.96
N LYS A 3 -48.46 -0.61 41.91
CA LYS A 3 -48.25 -1.12 40.52
C LYS A 3 -48.02 0.09 39.58
N ILE A 4 -46.78 0.43 39.18
CA ILE A 4 -46.04 -0.01 37.97
C ILE A 4 -46.91 -0.12 36.70
N LEU A 5 -46.67 0.76 35.73
CA LEU A 5 -46.52 0.50 34.28
C LEU A 5 -45.93 1.77 33.63
N LEU A 6 -44.61 1.84 33.38
CA LEU A 6 -43.93 1.53 32.11
C LEU A 6 -44.47 2.27 30.88
N GLY A 7 -43.65 3.16 30.30
CA GLY A 7 -43.88 3.73 28.97
C GLY A 7 -42.83 4.75 28.55
N ALA A 8 -41.74 4.26 27.95
CA ALA A 8 -40.87 4.94 26.98
C ALA A 8 -40.20 6.27 27.37
N LEU A 9 -38.88 6.22 27.60
CA LEU A 9 -37.97 7.06 26.83
C LEU A 9 -36.66 6.29 26.65
N ALA A 10 -36.46 5.78 25.43
CA ALA A 10 -35.19 5.24 25.00
C ALA A 10 -34.18 6.38 24.97
N LEU A 11 -33.37 6.51 26.01
CA LEU A 11 -32.10 7.21 25.89
C LEU A 11 -31.19 6.34 25.03
N LEU A 12 -31.21 6.64 23.74
CA LEU A 12 -30.05 6.51 22.87
C LEU A 12 -28.87 7.20 23.56
N ALA A 13 -28.14 6.44 24.38
CA ALA A 13 -26.76 6.74 24.67
C ALA A 13 -26.01 6.55 23.35
N CYS A 14 -26.01 7.62 22.56
CA CYS A 14 -25.09 7.82 21.46
C CYS A 14 -23.71 7.56 22.04
N SER A 15 -23.12 6.40 21.74
CA SER A 15 -21.75 6.12 22.07
C SER A 15 -20.91 7.13 21.29
N THR A 16 -20.56 8.22 21.96
CA THR A 16 -19.49 9.11 21.53
C THR A 16 -18.22 8.27 21.53
N SER A 17 -17.98 7.60 20.40
CA SER A 17 -16.75 6.90 20.09
C SER A 17 -15.65 7.96 20.19
N SER A 18 -15.00 7.99 21.36
CA SER A 18 -13.82 8.81 21.62
C SER A 18 -12.87 8.56 20.47
N ALA A 19 -12.53 9.63 19.75
CA ALA A 19 -11.70 9.52 18.58
C ALA A 19 -10.30 9.10 19.05
N HIS A 20 -10.01 7.80 18.93
CA HIS A 20 -8.76 7.21 19.39
C HIS A 20 -7.65 7.64 18.42
N ALA A 21 -6.59 8.21 18.97
CA ALA A 21 -5.32 8.39 18.28
C ALA A 21 -4.55 7.07 18.33
N TYR A 22 -3.85 6.71 17.27
CA TYR A 22 -3.08 5.47 17.20
C TYR A 22 -1.58 5.76 17.19
N THR A 23 -0.80 4.89 17.84
CA THR A 23 0.66 4.91 17.69
C THR A 23 1.06 4.28 16.35
N LEU A 24 2.30 4.53 15.90
CA LEU A 24 2.82 3.90 14.69
C LEU A 24 2.83 2.36 14.80
N GLU A 25 3.10 1.81 15.97
CA GLU A 25 3.10 0.36 16.21
C GLU A 25 1.69 -0.21 16.10
N GLN A 26 0.68 0.47 16.64
CA GLN A 26 -0.72 0.07 16.49
C GLN A 26 -1.14 0.10 15.01
N LEU A 27 -0.76 1.15 14.29
CA LEU A 27 -1.03 1.25 12.86
C LEU A 27 -0.28 0.17 12.06
N ARG A 28 0.98 -0.11 12.40
CA ARG A 28 1.78 -1.18 11.79
C ARG A 28 1.11 -2.55 11.96
N ASP A 29 0.54 -2.81 13.12
CA ASP A 29 -0.06 -4.10 13.47
C ASP A 29 -1.54 -4.23 13.04
N ASN A 30 -2.05 -3.27 12.26
CA ASN A 30 -3.44 -3.22 11.77
C ASN A 30 -3.77 -4.21 10.64
N ALA A 31 -3.17 -5.40 10.65
CA ALA A 31 -3.36 -6.41 9.62
C ALA A 31 -4.85 -6.75 9.44
N GLY A 32 -5.35 -6.69 8.20
CA GLY A 32 -6.77 -6.92 7.89
C GLY A 32 -7.71 -5.81 8.39
N ASN A 33 -7.20 -4.60 8.63
CA ASN A 33 -7.94 -3.44 9.10
C ASN A 33 -8.73 -3.69 10.41
N ARG A 34 -8.09 -4.33 11.41
CA ARG A 34 -8.67 -4.61 12.73
C ARG A 34 -9.10 -3.35 13.49
N LEU A 35 -8.39 -2.24 13.27
CA LEU A 35 -8.71 -0.92 13.82
C LEU A 35 -9.92 -0.26 13.13
N LYS A 36 -10.43 -0.85 12.04
CA LYS A 36 -11.59 -0.38 11.27
C LYS A 36 -11.44 1.07 10.82
N LEU A 37 -10.26 1.41 10.32
CA LEU A 37 -10.00 2.72 9.78
C LEU A 37 -10.83 2.93 8.51
N PRO A 38 -11.44 4.12 8.33
CA PRO A 38 -12.22 4.40 7.15
C PRO A 38 -11.32 4.56 5.92
N ALA A 39 -11.83 4.21 4.75
CA ALA A 39 -11.22 4.65 3.50
C ALA A 39 -11.38 6.17 3.38
N GLY A 40 -10.27 6.86 3.14
CA GLY A 40 -10.23 8.26 2.74
C GLY A 40 -10.49 8.41 1.24
N ARG A 41 -10.61 9.67 0.79
CA ARG A 41 -10.80 9.97 -0.63
C ARG A 41 -9.44 9.93 -1.34
N TRP A 42 -9.37 9.24 -2.47
CA TRP A 42 -8.14 9.17 -3.25
C TRP A 42 -7.70 10.52 -3.83
N ALA A 43 -8.63 11.44 -4.07
CA ALA A 43 -8.31 12.83 -4.45
C ALA A 43 -7.47 13.58 -3.39
N ASP A 44 -7.51 13.14 -2.13
CA ASP A 44 -6.72 13.75 -1.05
C ASP A 44 -5.33 13.10 -0.92
N TYR A 45 -5.07 11.99 -1.62
CA TYR A 45 -3.85 11.20 -1.47
C TYR A 45 -2.60 11.95 -1.94
N LEU A 46 -2.58 12.44 -3.19
CA LEU A 46 -1.40 13.16 -3.70
C LEU A 46 -1.12 14.47 -2.95
N PRO A 47 -2.11 15.34 -2.66
CA PRO A 47 -1.87 16.52 -1.82
C PRO A 47 -1.26 16.17 -0.45
N LEU A 48 -1.72 15.07 0.16
CA LEU A 48 -1.19 14.60 1.43
C LEU A 48 0.24 14.03 1.30
N LEU A 49 0.49 13.25 0.24
CA LEU A 49 1.81 12.72 -0.10
C LEU A 49 2.82 13.87 -0.26
N ASP A 50 2.47 14.91 -1.03
CA ASP A 50 3.34 16.06 -1.28
C ASP A 50 3.60 16.88 -0.02
N LYS A 51 2.56 17.10 0.80
CA LYS A 51 2.70 17.78 2.09
C LYS A 51 3.68 17.05 3.00
N LEU A 52 3.53 15.72 3.12
CA LEU A 52 4.42 14.92 3.96
C LEU A 52 5.81 14.80 3.34
N ARG A 53 5.95 14.77 2.00
CA ARG A 53 7.26 14.77 1.33
C ARG A 53 8.08 16.00 1.71
N ALA A 54 7.47 17.19 1.68
CA ALA A 54 8.09 18.44 2.11
C ALA A 54 8.25 18.56 3.64
N GLY A 55 7.69 17.62 4.40
CA GLY A 55 7.58 17.70 5.84
C GLY A 55 8.68 17.05 6.67
N SER A 56 8.49 17.02 7.99
CA SER A 56 9.38 16.37 8.97
C SER A 56 8.82 15.05 9.50
N TYR A 57 9.63 14.32 10.27
CA TYR A 57 9.20 13.11 10.97
C TYR A 57 8.04 13.40 11.95
N GLU A 58 8.08 14.54 12.64
CA GLU A 58 7.05 14.96 13.59
C GLU A 58 5.70 15.19 12.91
N GLN A 59 5.70 15.62 11.65
CA GLN A 59 4.46 15.76 10.87
C GLN A 59 3.87 14.40 10.48
N ALA A 60 4.70 13.38 10.21
CA ALA A 60 4.23 12.02 10.01
C ALA A 60 3.64 11.43 11.31
N LEU A 61 4.28 11.69 12.46
CA LEU A 61 3.74 11.31 13.77
C LEU A 61 2.41 12.00 14.07
N ALA A 62 2.30 13.29 13.80
CA ALA A 62 1.06 14.04 13.99
C ALA A 62 -0.07 13.48 13.12
N LEU A 63 0.25 12.98 11.91
CA LEU A 63 -0.72 12.32 11.05
C LEU A 63 -1.17 10.97 11.61
N ALA A 64 -0.24 10.15 12.11
CA ALA A 64 -0.56 8.88 12.77
C ALA A 64 -1.44 9.08 14.02
N ALA A 65 -1.12 10.11 14.81
CA ALA A 65 -1.83 10.47 16.03
C ALA A 65 -3.14 11.24 15.77
N LYS A 66 -3.50 11.49 14.51
CA LYS A 66 -4.77 12.13 14.17
C LYS A 66 -5.93 11.27 14.71
N PRO A 67 -6.95 11.85 15.34
CA PRO A 67 -8.11 11.07 15.75
C PRO A 67 -8.84 10.50 14.53
N LYS A 68 -9.04 9.18 14.48
CA LYS A 68 -9.66 8.46 13.36
C LYS A 68 -8.94 8.73 12.01
N PRO A 69 -7.66 8.35 11.86
CA PRO A 69 -6.98 8.50 10.58
C PRO A 69 -7.63 7.59 9.55
N THR A 70 -7.67 8.04 8.31
CA THR A 70 -8.07 7.17 7.18
C THR A 70 -6.99 6.14 6.87
N LEU A 71 -7.33 5.10 6.11
CA LEU A 71 -6.38 4.10 5.62
C LEU A 71 -5.20 4.74 4.87
N GLN A 72 -5.46 5.73 4.01
CA GLN A 72 -4.44 6.47 3.26
C GLN A 72 -3.55 7.31 4.19
N GLU A 73 -4.13 7.95 5.20
CA GLU A 73 -3.37 8.73 6.19
C GLU A 73 -2.46 7.83 7.02
N ALA A 74 -2.97 6.68 7.49
CA ALA A 74 -2.17 5.71 8.23
C ALA A 74 -1.04 5.11 7.39
N ALA A 75 -1.33 4.77 6.13
CA ALA A 75 -0.33 4.30 5.18
C ALA A 75 0.80 5.31 4.97
N LEU A 76 0.45 6.56 4.66
CA LEU A 76 1.42 7.62 4.42
C LEU A 76 2.17 8.00 5.71
N ALA A 77 1.52 7.96 6.87
CA ALA A 77 2.18 8.18 8.14
C ALA A 77 3.27 7.13 8.39
N LEU A 78 2.99 5.84 8.16
CA LEU A 78 3.98 4.77 8.28
C LEU A 78 5.10 4.90 7.23
N TYR A 79 4.75 5.17 5.97
CA TYR A 79 5.72 5.36 4.89
C TYR A 79 6.71 6.51 5.18
N PHE A 80 6.20 7.65 5.66
CA PHE A 80 7.06 8.79 5.99
C PHE A 80 7.74 8.66 7.35
N ALA A 81 7.13 7.97 8.32
CA ALA A 81 7.82 7.60 9.56
C ALA A 81 9.03 6.71 9.27
N ALA A 82 8.88 5.73 8.37
CA ALA A 82 9.98 4.88 7.93
C ALA A 82 11.12 5.71 7.31
N SER A 83 10.83 6.51 6.30
CA SER A 83 11.86 7.23 5.55
C SER A 83 12.49 8.40 6.32
N LYS A 84 11.68 9.21 7.02
CA LYS A 84 12.18 10.40 7.73
C LYS A 84 12.65 10.09 9.14
N GLY A 85 12.05 9.12 9.82
CA GLY A 85 12.42 8.75 11.18
C GLY A 85 13.84 8.22 11.25
N ALA A 86 14.23 7.32 10.33
CA ALA A 86 15.59 6.80 10.24
C ALA A 86 16.59 7.91 9.88
N ALA A 87 16.27 8.73 8.87
CA ALA A 87 17.11 9.85 8.44
C ALA A 87 17.35 10.89 9.56
N ALA A 88 16.37 11.07 10.46
CA ALA A 88 16.46 11.95 11.62
C ALA A 88 17.05 11.28 12.88
N GLY A 89 17.44 10.01 12.81
CA GLY A 89 17.94 9.24 13.97
C GLY A 89 16.91 9.03 15.08
N LYS A 90 15.61 9.06 14.75
CA LYS A 90 14.50 8.96 15.70
C LYS A 90 13.97 7.54 15.88
N ILE A 91 14.18 6.69 14.88
CA ILE A 91 13.84 5.26 14.93
C ILE A 91 15.03 4.45 14.42
N THR A 92 15.04 3.17 14.76
CA THR A 92 16.06 2.25 14.23
C THR A 92 15.79 1.94 12.76
N ASP A 93 16.84 1.52 12.06
CA ASP A 93 16.74 0.97 10.70
C ASP A 93 15.74 -0.20 10.63
N ALA A 94 15.64 -1.00 11.70
CA ALA A 94 14.75 -2.15 11.77
C ALA A 94 13.28 -1.71 11.85
N ASP A 95 13.00 -0.67 12.61
CA ASP A 95 11.66 -0.10 12.72
C ASP A 95 11.27 0.64 11.44
N SER A 96 12.23 1.32 10.79
CA SER A 96 12.04 1.91 9.47
C SER A 96 11.56 0.87 8.45
N LEU A 97 12.26 -0.28 8.39
CA LEU A 97 11.86 -1.41 7.57
C LEU A 97 10.46 -1.92 7.90
N ARG A 98 10.17 -2.16 9.18
CA ARG A 98 8.86 -2.66 9.63
C ARG A 98 7.72 -1.70 9.26
N PHE A 99 7.93 -0.40 9.38
CA PHE A 99 6.93 0.59 9.00
C PHE A 99 6.75 0.69 7.48
N MET A 100 7.84 0.62 6.69
CA MET A 100 7.77 0.57 5.23
C MET A 100 6.97 -0.65 4.76
N PHE A 101 7.28 -1.84 5.30
CA PHE A 101 6.55 -3.05 4.98
C PHE A 101 5.10 -3.00 5.44
N ALA A 102 4.79 -2.45 6.61
CA ALA A 102 3.39 -2.28 7.00
C ALA A 102 2.63 -1.35 6.05
N ALA A 103 3.22 -0.24 5.61
CA ALA A 103 2.59 0.60 4.60
C ALA A 103 2.29 -0.20 3.31
N ALA A 104 3.22 -1.04 2.86
CA ALA A 104 3.07 -1.82 1.63
C ALA A 104 2.18 -3.08 1.76
N ASP A 105 2.19 -3.76 2.90
CA ASP A 105 1.54 -5.08 3.12
C ASP A 105 0.24 -4.99 3.91
N VAL A 106 0.14 -4.07 4.87
CA VAL A 106 -1.07 -3.89 5.70
C VAL A 106 -2.03 -2.92 5.04
N TYR A 107 -1.48 -1.82 4.51
CA TYR A 107 -2.27 -0.80 3.84
C TYR A 107 -2.24 -0.91 2.33
N LEU A 108 -1.40 -1.78 1.75
CA LEU A 108 -1.37 -2.00 0.30
C LEU A 108 -1.06 -0.71 -0.48
N ASP A 109 -0.29 0.19 0.13
CA ASP A 109 -0.04 1.54 -0.37
C ASP A 109 0.84 1.54 -1.63
N PRO A 110 0.46 2.27 -2.69
CA PRO A 110 1.21 2.28 -3.94
C PRO A 110 2.63 2.84 -3.78
N MET A 111 2.80 3.92 -3.00
CA MET A 111 4.11 4.54 -2.79
C MET A 111 5.04 3.65 -2.00
N ALA A 112 4.54 2.97 -0.97
CA ALA A 112 5.30 1.98 -0.23
C ALA A 112 5.69 0.80 -1.13
N ASN A 113 4.78 0.26 -1.93
CA ASN A 113 5.10 -0.83 -2.87
C ASN A 113 6.20 -0.41 -3.88
N MET A 114 6.10 0.78 -4.47
CA MET A 114 7.16 1.32 -5.34
C MET A 114 8.49 1.50 -4.61
N ASN A 115 8.46 2.03 -3.39
CA ASN A 115 9.68 2.24 -2.60
C ASN A 115 10.27 0.96 -2.05
N VAL A 116 9.49 -0.12 -1.92
CA VAL A 116 10.06 -1.44 -1.63
C VAL A 116 10.76 -1.99 -2.89
N ALA A 117 10.21 -1.75 -4.08
CA ALA A 117 10.83 -2.19 -5.32
C ALA A 117 12.15 -1.47 -5.66
N ARG A 118 12.23 -0.14 -5.52
CA ARG A 118 13.38 0.65 -6.04
C ARG A 118 14.74 0.40 -5.37
N PRO A 119 14.87 0.41 -4.03
CA PRO A 119 16.14 0.10 -3.35
C PRO A 119 16.60 -1.33 -3.62
N SER A 120 15.64 -2.22 -3.85
CA SER A 120 15.88 -3.61 -4.20
C SER A 120 16.61 -3.82 -5.52
N GLN A 121 16.37 -2.95 -6.49
CA GLN A 121 17.10 -2.94 -7.76
C GLN A 121 18.57 -2.49 -7.63
N ARG A 122 18.87 -1.61 -6.66
CA ARG A 122 20.21 -1.02 -6.53
C ARG A 122 21.18 -1.90 -5.72
N GLY A 123 20.77 -3.11 -5.33
CA GLY A 123 21.51 -3.96 -4.39
C GLY A 123 21.81 -3.26 -3.06
N SER A 124 21.10 -2.17 -2.78
CA SER A 124 21.33 -1.33 -1.61
C SER A 124 20.53 -1.96 -0.48
N PRO A 125 21.17 -2.39 0.62
CA PRO A 125 20.42 -2.95 1.72
C PRO A 125 19.44 -1.89 2.24
N PHE A 126 18.21 -2.27 2.51
CA PHE A 126 17.30 -1.37 3.21
C PHE A 126 17.85 -1.17 4.60
N ALA A 127 18.47 0.00 4.80
CA ALA A 127 19.00 0.39 6.09
C ALA A 127 19.93 -0.69 6.70
N GLY A 128 20.72 -1.38 5.86
CA GLY A 128 21.66 -2.43 6.31
C GLY A 128 21.04 -3.76 6.78
N LEU A 129 19.72 -3.92 6.76
CA LEU A 129 19.02 -4.99 7.49
C LEU A 129 18.27 -6.02 6.64
N SER A 130 17.88 -5.67 5.42
CA SER A 130 17.49 -6.66 4.41
C SER A 130 18.40 -6.53 3.20
N GLN A 131 18.86 -7.65 2.69
CA GLN A 131 19.42 -7.75 1.34
C GLN A 131 18.21 -7.92 0.42
N PRO A 132 17.71 -6.85 -0.20
CA PRO A 132 16.57 -7.00 -1.07
C PRO A 132 16.89 -7.93 -2.23
N THR A 133 15.99 -8.88 -2.49
CA THR A 133 16.17 -9.84 -3.58
C THR A 133 15.54 -9.31 -4.86
N VAL A 134 16.02 -9.80 -6.00
CA VAL A 134 15.41 -9.52 -7.31
C VAL A 134 13.93 -9.94 -7.32
N ASP A 135 13.58 -11.05 -6.68
CA ASP A 135 12.18 -11.50 -6.52
C ASP A 135 11.34 -10.51 -5.69
N MET A 136 11.91 -9.90 -4.66
CA MET A 136 11.23 -8.87 -3.87
C MET A 136 10.99 -7.62 -4.71
N THR A 137 11.99 -7.16 -5.48
CA THR A 137 11.83 -6.08 -6.45
C THR A 137 10.65 -6.38 -7.38
N PHE A 138 10.68 -7.55 -8.01
CA PHE A 138 9.70 -7.95 -9.01
C PHE A 138 8.28 -8.03 -8.42
N ARG A 139 8.13 -8.64 -7.24
CA ARG A 139 6.85 -8.74 -6.53
C ARG A 139 6.24 -7.38 -6.21
N TYR A 140 7.01 -6.48 -5.60
CA TYR A 140 6.51 -5.17 -5.15
C TYR A 140 6.28 -4.20 -6.32
N LEU A 141 7.07 -4.31 -7.38
CA LEU A 141 6.81 -3.64 -8.66
C LEU A 141 5.42 -4.04 -9.20
N ASN A 142 5.18 -5.35 -9.32
CA ASN A 142 3.92 -5.86 -9.84
C ASN A 142 2.73 -5.45 -8.95
N ARG A 143 2.87 -5.46 -7.63
CA ARG A 143 1.84 -4.94 -6.71
C ARG A 143 1.52 -3.47 -6.94
N ALA A 144 2.54 -2.63 -7.14
CA ALA A 144 2.32 -1.22 -7.48
C ALA A 144 1.51 -1.09 -8.77
N TRP A 145 1.83 -1.89 -9.81
CA TRP A 145 1.09 -1.90 -11.06
C TRP A 145 -0.35 -2.39 -10.89
N GLU A 146 -0.59 -3.47 -10.12
CA GLU A 146 -1.95 -3.94 -9.81
C GLU A 146 -2.79 -2.87 -9.11
N THR A 147 -2.21 -2.12 -8.17
CA THR A 147 -2.87 -0.96 -7.54
C THR A 147 -3.24 0.10 -8.59
N GLY A 148 -2.31 0.42 -9.49
CA GLY A 148 -2.52 1.34 -10.61
C GLY A 148 -3.68 0.95 -11.53
N GLN A 149 -3.82 -0.35 -11.82
CA GLN A 149 -4.95 -0.86 -12.59
C GLN A 149 -6.26 -0.69 -11.84
N VAL A 150 -6.32 -1.00 -10.54
CA VAL A 150 -7.54 -0.83 -9.74
C VAL A 150 -8.01 0.63 -9.79
N PHE A 151 -7.08 1.59 -9.72
CA PHE A 151 -7.39 3.01 -9.88
C PHE A 151 -8.03 3.32 -11.22
N THR A 152 -7.35 2.92 -12.30
CA THR A 152 -7.79 3.14 -13.68
C THR A 152 -9.17 2.54 -13.93
N ASP A 153 -9.42 1.30 -13.50
CA ASP A 153 -10.71 0.60 -13.67
C ASP A 153 -11.87 1.25 -12.89
N ASN A 154 -11.55 1.98 -11.82
CA ASN A 154 -12.53 2.70 -11.02
C ASN A 154 -12.68 4.17 -11.43
N GLY A 155 -11.94 4.63 -12.45
CA GLY A 155 -11.99 6.02 -12.91
C GLY A 155 -11.56 7.04 -11.84
N VAL A 156 -10.68 6.62 -10.92
CA VAL A 156 -10.15 7.46 -9.84
C VAL A 156 -8.63 7.32 -9.80
N GLY A 157 -7.91 8.38 -9.41
CA GLY A 157 -6.47 8.25 -9.20
C GLY A 157 -5.65 8.06 -10.48
N THR A 158 -6.06 8.64 -11.61
CA THR A 158 -5.28 8.62 -12.87
C THR A 158 -3.87 9.18 -12.67
N ASP A 159 -3.77 10.25 -11.91
CA ASP A 159 -2.53 10.87 -11.42
C ASP A 159 -1.67 9.91 -10.59
N ILE A 160 -2.28 9.05 -9.78
CA ILE A 160 -1.58 8.00 -9.02
C ILE A 160 -1.06 6.91 -9.96
N TRP A 161 -1.82 6.50 -10.98
CA TRP A 161 -1.34 5.58 -12.01
C TRP A 161 -0.14 6.15 -12.78
N GLU A 162 -0.22 7.40 -13.24
CA GLU A 162 0.86 8.08 -13.94
C GLU A 162 2.14 8.13 -13.09
N MET A 163 2.00 8.40 -11.78
CA MET A 163 3.11 8.36 -10.84
C MET A 163 3.72 6.96 -10.71
N ILE A 164 2.90 5.91 -10.61
CA ILE A 164 3.36 4.52 -10.54
C ILE A 164 4.12 4.16 -11.81
N ALA A 165 3.48 4.32 -12.97
CA ALA A 165 4.06 3.99 -14.27
C ALA A 165 5.35 4.79 -14.51
N GLY A 166 5.32 6.11 -14.33
CA GLY A 166 6.49 6.97 -14.54
C GLY A 166 7.68 6.64 -13.65
N ALA A 167 7.45 6.16 -12.42
CA ALA A 167 8.51 5.80 -11.50
C ALA A 167 9.03 4.37 -11.65
N THR A 168 8.31 3.51 -12.38
CA THR A 168 8.58 2.06 -12.38
C THR A 168 8.63 1.42 -13.77
N LEU A 169 8.36 2.15 -14.85
CA LEU A 169 8.41 1.62 -16.21
C LEU A 169 9.80 1.06 -16.56
N GLY A 170 10.87 1.82 -16.32
CA GLY A 170 12.23 1.33 -16.59
C GLY A 170 12.65 0.12 -15.73
N LEU A 171 11.98 -0.09 -14.58
CA LEU A 171 12.14 -1.31 -13.78
C LEU A 171 11.48 -2.50 -14.47
N ALA A 172 10.25 -2.31 -14.95
CA ALA A 172 9.50 -3.32 -15.68
C ALA A 172 10.20 -3.70 -16.99
N ASP A 173 10.67 -2.72 -17.76
CA ASP A 173 11.44 -2.94 -18.99
C ASP A 173 12.72 -3.73 -18.73
N GLY A 174 13.37 -3.47 -17.58
CA GLY A 174 14.55 -4.22 -17.17
C GLY A 174 14.27 -5.70 -16.90
N PHE A 175 13.12 -6.03 -16.29
CA PHE A 175 12.69 -7.42 -16.10
C PHE A 175 12.28 -8.09 -17.40
N ASP A 176 11.64 -7.34 -18.30
CA ASP A 176 11.31 -7.81 -19.64
C ASP A 176 12.57 -8.20 -20.43
N ALA A 177 13.54 -7.29 -20.48
CA ALA A 177 14.82 -7.53 -21.13
C ALA A 177 15.61 -8.67 -20.47
N ALA A 178 15.56 -8.80 -19.14
CA ALA A 178 16.24 -9.88 -18.43
C ALA A 178 15.64 -11.26 -18.74
N ASP A 179 14.34 -11.34 -19.06
CA ASP A 179 13.71 -12.60 -19.51
C ASP A 179 14.19 -12.97 -20.91
N ILE A 180 14.19 -12.00 -21.84
CA ILE A 180 14.64 -12.18 -23.22
C ILE A 180 16.10 -12.63 -23.29
N ASN A 181 16.93 -12.17 -22.34
CA ASN A 181 18.37 -12.47 -22.30
C ASN A 181 18.73 -13.64 -21.36
N ASP A 182 17.75 -14.40 -20.84
CA ASP A 182 17.96 -15.50 -19.89
C ASP A 182 18.69 -15.10 -18.58
N GLU A 183 18.65 -13.82 -18.20
CA GLU A 183 19.30 -13.26 -17.01
C GLU A 183 18.43 -13.39 -15.76
N TYR A 184 17.11 -13.32 -15.94
CA TYR A 184 16.13 -13.53 -14.88
C TYR A 184 14.85 -14.14 -15.48
N PRO A 185 14.32 -15.24 -14.92
CA PRO A 185 13.17 -15.94 -15.50
C PRO A 185 11.84 -15.24 -15.14
N THR A 186 11.67 -13.99 -15.59
CA THR A 186 10.50 -13.14 -15.37
C THR A 186 9.19 -13.87 -15.69
N SER A 187 9.10 -14.53 -16.86
CA SER A 187 7.91 -15.29 -17.27
C SER A 187 7.49 -16.30 -16.19
N LYS A 188 8.44 -17.14 -15.79
CA LYS A 188 8.23 -18.22 -14.82
C LYS A 188 7.99 -17.70 -13.41
N THR A 189 8.62 -16.58 -13.04
CA THR A 189 8.38 -15.94 -11.75
C THR A 189 6.98 -15.32 -11.72
N LEU A 190 6.55 -14.65 -12.78
CA LEU A 190 5.24 -14.05 -12.89
C LEU A 190 4.12 -15.09 -12.82
N ASP A 191 4.30 -16.24 -13.48
CA ASP A 191 3.39 -17.39 -13.37
C ASP A 191 3.16 -17.83 -11.92
N LYS A 192 4.23 -17.91 -11.12
CA LYS A 192 4.17 -18.27 -9.71
C LYS A 192 3.52 -17.19 -8.86
N LEU A 193 3.78 -15.91 -9.18
CA LEU A 193 3.25 -14.77 -8.44
C LEU A 193 1.80 -14.43 -8.80
N ARG A 194 1.31 -14.82 -9.98
CA ARG A 194 -0.02 -14.47 -10.49
C ARG A 194 -1.13 -14.70 -9.45
N PRO A 195 -1.27 -15.86 -8.79
CA PRO A 195 -2.34 -16.05 -7.80
C PRO A 195 -2.25 -15.04 -6.64
N GLU A 196 -1.03 -14.71 -6.21
CA GLU A 196 -0.79 -13.73 -5.15
C GLU A 196 -1.16 -12.32 -5.61
N LEU A 197 -0.78 -11.92 -6.83
CA LEU A 197 -1.06 -10.59 -7.39
C LEU A 197 -2.56 -10.37 -7.60
N LEU A 198 -3.28 -11.38 -8.09
CA LEU A 198 -4.74 -11.31 -8.22
C LEU A 198 -5.41 -11.20 -6.84
N ALA A 199 -4.92 -11.94 -5.83
CA ALA A 199 -5.41 -11.83 -4.46
C ALA A 199 -5.11 -10.46 -3.84
N PHE A 200 -3.91 -9.91 -4.07
CA PHE A 200 -3.50 -8.58 -3.66
C PHE A 200 -4.44 -7.53 -4.24
N ARG A 201 -4.65 -7.54 -5.57
CA ARG A 201 -5.54 -6.62 -6.28
C ARG A 201 -6.96 -6.62 -5.69
N ASN A 202 -7.51 -7.81 -5.46
CA ASN A 202 -8.83 -7.98 -4.86
C ASN A 202 -8.87 -7.50 -3.40
N SER A 203 -7.76 -7.59 -2.68
CA SER A 203 -7.65 -7.13 -1.29
C SER A 203 -7.53 -5.61 -1.23
N PHE A 204 -6.74 -5.00 -2.12
CA PHE A 204 -6.63 -3.55 -2.28
C PHE A 204 -7.99 -2.94 -2.61
N ALA A 205 -8.68 -3.47 -3.62
CA ALA A 205 -10.01 -2.98 -3.99
C ALA A 205 -10.99 -3.04 -2.80
N ARG A 206 -11.02 -4.16 -2.08
CA ARG A 206 -11.88 -4.32 -0.90
C ARG A 206 -11.50 -3.40 0.25
N LEU A 207 -10.22 -3.26 0.55
CA LEU A 207 -9.71 -2.45 1.65
C LEU A 207 -10.13 -0.98 1.48
N TYR A 208 -10.10 -0.48 0.24
CA TYR A 208 -10.40 0.91 -0.08
C TYR A 208 -11.81 1.15 -0.64
N GLY A 209 -12.70 0.15 -0.59
CA GLY A 209 -14.08 0.27 -1.05
C GLY A 209 -14.23 0.53 -2.55
N LEU A 210 -13.30 0.04 -3.36
CA LEU A 210 -13.29 0.11 -4.82
C LEU A 210 -13.88 -1.17 -5.44
N LYS A 211 -14.27 -1.10 -6.71
CA LYS A 211 -14.72 -2.28 -7.47
C LYS A 211 -13.54 -3.22 -7.71
N VAL A 212 -13.81 -4.52 -7.54
CA VAL A 212 -12.85 -5.59 -7.80
C VAL A 212 -12.69 -5.78 -9.31
N PRO A 213 -11.45 -5.70 -9.85
CA PRO A 213 -11.21 -5.96 -11.27
C PRO A 213 -11.49 -7.42 -11.65
N THR A 214 -12.10 -7.62 -12.82
CA THR A 214 -12.55 -8.95 -13.30
C THR A 214 -11.52 -9.70 -14.13
N THR A 215 -10.46 -9.03 -14.58
CA THR A 215 -9.42 -9.64 -15.42
C THR A 215 -8.65 -10.74 -14.68
N THR A 216 -8.37 -11.87 -15.33
CA THR A 216 -7.62 -12.99 -14.73
C THR A 216 -6.11 -12.87 -14.93
N THR A 217 -5.66 -11.89 -15.72
CA THR A 217 -4.25 -11.58 -15.95
C THR A 217 -3.74 -10.49 -15.02
N THR A 218 -2.43 -10.43 -14.82
CA THR A 218 -1.73 -9.33 -14.16
C THR A 218 -1.56 -8.15 -15.13
N VAL A 219 -1.26 -6.96 -14.60
CA VAL A 219 -0.99 -5.77 -15.42
C VAL A 219 0.25 -5.97 -16.27
N PHE A 220 1.28 -6.59 -15.70
CA PHE A 220 2.55 -6.84 -16.38
C PHE A 220 2.36 -7.74 -17.60
N GLU A 221 1.54 -8.79 -17.47
CA GLU A 221 1.18 -9.69 -18.59
C GLU A 221 0.50 -8.96 -19.74
N ARG A 222 -0.45 -8.07 -19.42
CA ARG A 222 -1.16 -7.31 -20.45
C ARG A 222 -0.28 -6.26 -21.10
N HIS A 223 0.69 -5.73 -20.36
CA HIS A 223 1.62 -4.74 -20.88
C HIS A 223 2.62 -5.38 -21.86
N TYR A 224 3.17 -6.53 -21.49
CA TYR A 224 4.18 -7.23 -22.28
C TYR A 224 3.57 -8.50 -22.89
N ALA A 225 3.00 -8.33 -24.10
CA ALA A 225 2.17 -9.32 -24.79
C ALA A 225 2.84 -10.68 -25.10
N HIS A 226 4.16 -10.82 -24.90
CA HIS A 226 4.89 -12.05 -25.22
C HIS A 226 5.08 -13.00 -24.03
N PHE A 227 4.83 -12.55 -22.78
CA PHE A 227 4.89 -13.45 -21.61
C PHE A 227 3.90 -14.60 -21.71
N PHE A 228 2.76 -14.35 -22.37
CA PHE A 228 1.68 -15.32 -22.50
C PHE A 228 1.09 -15.18 -23.90
N PRO A 229 1.59 -15.93 -24.90
CA PRO A 229 0.90 -15.99 -26.19
C PRO A 229 -0.53 -16.42 -25.90
N SER A 230 -1.48 -15.57 -26.30
CA SER A 230 -2.91 -15.77 -26.14
C SER A 230 -3.27 -17.23 -26.34
N GLU A 231 -3.89 -17.86 -25.34
CA GLU A 231 -4.53 -19.16 -25.51
C GLU A 231 -5.34 -19.11 -26.81
N LYS A 232 -4.92 -19.91 -27.80
CA LYS A 232 -5.72 -20.24 -28.98
C LYS A 232 -6.66 -21.38 -28.62
#